data_AF-A0A948PLR7-F1
#
_entry.id   AF-A0A948PLR7-F1
#
_cell.length_a   1.000
_cell.length_b   1.000
_cell.length_c   1.000
_cell.angle_alpha   90.00
_cell.angle_beta   90.00
_cell.angle_gamma   90.00
#
_symmetry.space_group_name_H-M   'P 1'
#
loop_
_entity.id
_entity.type
_entity.pdbx_description
1 polymer ?
#
loop_
_entity_poly.entity_id
_entity_poly.type
_entity_poly.pdbx_seq_one_letter_code
_entity_poly.pdbx_strand_id
1 'polypeptide(L)'
;MIFHAQKQNRGFTLIELLVVIAIIGILSSVVLASLNSARGKARDSKRKQDMVQIRTALEMYYDDKGSYPLAYPNAWGGVSTAPCGTNAGTSGANAYIAGLTPTYISVLPVDPAAPGSCNGYLYNSDGTNYKFLVHASAESYPSAGQPFYDPVRPTWAWMICSGEPACGSW
;
A
#
# COMPACT_ATOMS: atom_id res chain seq x y z
N MET A 1 -42.95 -14.10 -62.39
CA MET A 1 -43.43 -13.09 -61.43
C MET A 1 -42.45 -13.09 -60.27
N ILE A 2 -41.54 -12.11 -60.18
CA ILE A 2 -40.49 -12.07 -59.16
C ILE A 2 -40.82 -10.93 -58.19
N PHE A 3 -41.21 -11.28 -56.96
CA PHE A 3 -41.47 -10.32 -55.89
C PHE A 3 -40.14 -9.76 -55.37
N HIS A 4 -39.93 -8.45 -55.55
CA HIS A 4 -38.80 -7.73 -54.97
C HIS A 4 -39.16 -7.31 -53.53
N ALA A 5 -38.65 -8.04 -52.55
CA ALA A 5 -38.76 -7.63 -51.14
C ALA A 5 -37.91 -6.36 -50.91
N GLN A 6 -38.57 -5.20 -50.75
CA GLN A 6 -37.91 -3.94 -50.42
C GLN A 6 -37.34 -4.01 -48.99
N LYS A 7 -36.01 -3.98 -48.87
CA LYS A 7 -35.31 -3.96 -47.58
C LYS A 7 -35.50 -2.59 -46.94
N GLN A 8 -36.35 -2.51 -45.92
CA GLN A 8 -36.58 -1.29 -45.14
C GLN A 8 -35.31 -0.94 -44.33
N ASN A 9 -34.54 0.03 -44.80
CA ASN A 9 -33.43 0.58 -44.02
C ASN A 9 -34.00 1.41 -42.86
N ARG A 10 -34.05 0.81 -41.67
CA ARG A 10 -34.42 1.51 -40.43
C ARG A 10 -33.20 2.31 -39.95
N GLY A 11 -33.30 3.64 -40.05
CA GLY A 11 -32.35 4.56 -39.44
C GLY A 11 -32.67 4.80 -37.97
N PHE A 12 -31.64 5.05 -37.16
CA PHE A 12 -31.82 5.50 -35.78
C PHE A 12 -32.40 6.92 -35.76
N THR A 13 -33.35 7.17 -34.88
CA THR A 13 -33.88 8.51 -34.61
C THR A 13 -32.93 9.31 -33.71
N LEU A 14 -32.94 10.64 -33.81
CA LEU A 14 -32.13 11.51 -32.96
C LEU A 14 -32.46 11.33 -31.47
N ILE A 15 -33.73 11.07 -31.14
CA ILE A 15 -34.17 10.86 -29.77
C ILE A 15 -33.66 9.53 -29.19
N GLU A 16 -33.60 8.46 -30.00
CA GLU A 16 -33.01 7.19 -29.58
C GLU A 16 -31.53 7.34 -29.26
N LEU A 17 -30.78 8.08 -30.09
CA LEU A 17 -29.37 8.34 -29.81
C LEU A 17 -29.18 9.16 -28.53
N LEU A 18 -30.04 10.16 -28.31
CA LEU A 18 -29.99 11.04 -27.13
C LEU A 18 -30.25 10.28 -25.83
N VAL A 19 -31.23 9.36 -25.82
CA VAL A 19 -31.53 8.54 -24.64
C VAL A 19 -30.37 7.59 -24.33
N VAL A 20 -29.72 7.02 -25.35
CA VAL A 20 -28.59 6.09 -25.15
C VAL A 20 -27.40 6.79 -24.49
N ILE A 21 -27.00 7.97 -24.98
CA ILE A 21 -25.88 8.70 -24.37
C ILE A 21 -26.20 9.17 -22.95
N ALA A 22 -27.48 9.48 -22.66
CA ALA A 22 -27.92 9.83 -21.32
C ALA A 22 -27.78 8.64 -20.35
N ILE A 23 -28.21 7.44 -20.76
CA ILE A 23 -28.08 6.22 -19.95
C ILE A 23 -26.60 5.86 -19.75
N ILE A 24 -25.78 5.92 -20.80
CA ILE A 24 -24.34 5.66 -20.70
C ILE A 24 -23.68 6.66 -19.73
N GLY A 25 -24.06 7.93 -19.77
CA GLY A 25 -23.56 8.95 -18.84
C GLY A 25 -23.85 8.61 -17.38
N ILE A 26 -25.10 8.23 -17.07
CA ILE A 26 -25.50 7.86 -15.71
C ILE A 26 -24.73 6.62 -15.24
N LEU A 27 -24.71 5.56 -16.04
CA LEU A 27 -24.02 4.31 -15.69
C LEU A 27 -22.50 4.52 -15.50
N SER A 28 -21.89 5.31 -16.38
CA SER A 28 -20.44 5.60 -16.31
C SER A 28 -20.07 6.33 -15.01
N SER A 29 -20.90 7.26 -14.54
CA SER A 29 -20.64 7.99 -13.28
C SER A 29 -20.58 7.07 -12.06
N VAL A 30 -21.49 6.10 -11.95
CA VAL A 30 -21.55 5.13 -10.85
C VAL A 30 -20.35 4.18 -10.89
N VAL A 31 -19.95 3.73 -12.08
CA VAL A 31 -18.80 2.85 -12.28
C VAL A 31 -17.49 3.53 -11.87
N LEU A 32 -17.31 4.81 -12.19
CA LEU A 32 -16.10 5.55 -11.81
C LEU A 32 -15.96 5.70 -10.29
N ALA A 33 -17.06 5.99 -9.58
CA ALA A 33 -17.06 6.12 -8.13
C ALA A 33 -16.69 4.78 -7.44
N SER A 34 -17.26 3.67 -7.92
CA SER A 34 -16.96 2.34 -7.35
C SER A 34 -15.51 1.90 -7.61
N LEU A 35 -14.96 2.23 -8.78
CA LEU A 35 -13.58 1.91 -9.14
C LEU A 35 -12.55 2.61 -8.23
N ASN A 36 -12.80 3.87 -7.85
CA ASN A 36 -11.91 4.60 -6.95
C ASN A 36 -11.85 3.96 -5.55
N SER A 37 -12.99 3.53 -5.00
CA SER A 37 -13.03 2.79 -3.73
C SER A 37 -12.32 1.43 -3.84
N ALA A 38 -12.54 0.71 -4.94
CA ALA A 38 -11.89 -0.58 -5.18
C ALA A 38 -10.37 -0.47 -5.28
N ARG A 39 -9.85 0.59 -5.93
CA ARG A 39 -8.40 0.87 -6.02
C ARG A 39 -7.79 1.12 -4.65
N GLY A 40 -8.45 1.89 -3.78
CA GLY A 40 -7.99 2.09 -2.39
C GLY A 40 -7.90 0.77 -1.62
N LYS A 41 -8.96 -0.04 -1.64
CA LYS A 41 -8.98 -1.36 -1.00
C LYS A 41 -7.87 -2.29 -1.52
N ALA A 42 -7.58 -2.24 -2.82
CA ALA A 42 -6.51 -3.04 -3.42
C ALA A 42 -5.11 -2.60 -2.92
N ARG A 43 -4.86 -1.28 -2.81
CA ARG A 43 -3.61 -0.76 -2.25
C ARG A 43 -3.44 -1.14 -0.78
N ASP A 44 -4.48 -1.00 0.01
CA ASP A 44 -4.50 -1.45 1.41
C ASP A 44 -4.27 -2.97 1.55
N SER A 45 -4.84 -3.78 0.67
CA SER A 45 -4.57 -5.23 0.64
C SER A 45 -3.10 -5.53 0.34
N LYS A 46 -2.48 -4.79 -0.58
CA LYS A 46 -1.05 -4.92 -0.89
C LYS A 46 -0.19 -4.55 0.32
N ARG A 47 -0.48 -3.45 1.01
CA ARG A 47 0.22 -3.02 2.23
C ARG A 47 0.15 -4.07 3.33
N LYS A 48 -1.01 -4.69 3.55
CA LYS A 48 -1.16 -5.78 4.53
C LYS A 48 -0.26 -6.97 4.18
N GLN A 49 -0.21 -7.36 2.91
CA GLN A 49 0.68 -8.43 2.46
C GLN A 49 2.15 -8.07 2.66
N ASP A 50 2.53 -6.83 2.37
CA ASP A 50 3.90 -6.34 2.53
C ASP A 50 4.33 -6.33 3.99
N MET A 51 3.47 -5.88 4.91
CA MET A 51 3.73 -5.94 6.34
C MET A 51 3.95 -7.37 6.82
N VAL A 52 3.13 -8.33 6.36
CA VAL A 52 3.30 -9.74 6.72
C VAL A 52 4.62 -10.29 6.19
N GLN A 53 4.97 -9.99 4.93
CA GLN A 53 6.24 -10.41 4.33
C GLN A 53 7.45 -9.84 5.08
N ILE A 54 7.41 -8.56 5.42
CA ILE A 54 8.47 -7.90 6.19
C ILE A 54 8.59 -8.51 7.59
N ARG A 55 7.47 -8.74 8.28
CA ARG A 55 7.48 -9.44 9.59
C ARG A 55 8.20 -10.77 9.46
N THR A 56 7.77 -11.63 8.54
CA THR A 56 8.39 -12.95 8.36
C THR A 56 9.88 -12.85 8.07
N ALA A 57 10.31 -11.91 7.22
CA ALA A 57 11.72 -11.70 6.92
C ALA A 57 12.52 -11.20 8.14
N LEU A 58 11.94 -10.34 8.97
CA LEU A 58 12.55 -9.86 10.21
C LEU A 58 12.69 -10.96 11.26
N GLU A 59 11.68 -11.81 11.42
CA GLU A 59 11.77 -12.96 12.33
C GLU A 59 12.86 -13.95 11.86
N MET A 60 12.92 -14.27 10.57
CA MET A 60 14.00 -15.13 10.03
C MET A 60 15.39 -14.52 10.23
N TYR A 61 15.53 -13.20 10.05
CA TYR A 61 16.78 -12.51 10.32
C TYR A 61 17.17 -12.61 11.80
N TYR A 62 16.20 -12.44 12.70
CA TYR A 62 16.42 -12.54 14.14
C TYR A 62 16.84 -13.96 14.55
N ASP A 63 16.20 -15.00 14.00
CA ASP A 63 16.55 -16.39 14.25
C ASP A 63 18.02 -16.70 13.85
N ASP A 64 18.49 -16.11 12.73
CA ASP A 64 19.84 -16.33 12.22
C ASP A 64 20.92 -15.45 12.89
N LYS A 65 20.56 -14.24 13.33
CA LYS A 65 21.53 -13.21 13.79
C LYS A 65 21.43 -12.88 15.28
N GLY A 66 20.36 -13.31 15.95
CA GLY A 66 20.07 -13.00 17.36
C GLY A 66 19.73 -11.53 17.61
N SER A 67 19.48 -10.75 16.58
CA SER A 67 19.12 -9.32 16.65
C SER A 67 18.35 -8.91 15.41
N TYR A 68 17.58 -7.83 15.47
CA TYR A 68 16.98 -7.21 14.29
C TYR A 68 17.99 -6.32 13.56
N PRO A 69 17.83 -6.07 12.24
CA PRO A 69 18.65 -5.12 11.53
C PRO A 69 18.57 -3.73 12.15
N LEU A 70 19.72 -3.14 12.48
CA LEU A 70 19.72 -1.78 13.02
C LEU A 70 19.16 -0.79 12.00
N ALA A 71 18.34 0.14 12.47
CA ALA A 71 17.92 1.26 11.65
C ALA A 71 19.10 2.21 11.38
N TYR A 72 18.90 3.12 10.42
CA TYR A 72 19.89 4.15 10.15
C TYR A 72 20.12 5.01 11.41
N PRO A 73 21.39 5.36 11.72
CA PRO A 73 21.68 6.18 12.88
C PRO A 73 20.89 7.50 12.84
N ASN A 74 20.13 7.76 13.91
CA ASN A 74 19.34 8.99 14.10
C ASN A 74 18.17 9.20 13.11
N ALA A 75 17.71 8.18 12.38
CA ALA A 75 16.60 8.30 11.45
C ALA A 75 15.81 7.00 11.25
N TRP A 76 14.56 7.13 10.85
CA TRP A 76 13.79 6.02 10.31
C TRP A 76 14.32 5.66 8.92
N GLY A 77 14.44 4.38 8.61
CA GLY A 77 14.71 3.91 7.25
C GLY A 77 13.42 3.84 6.45
N GLY A 78 13.39 4.39 5.24
CA GLY A 78 12.24 4.23 4.35
C GLY A 78 12.57 4.67 2.93
N VAL A 79 11.78 4.28 1.95
CA VAL A 79 11.89 4.86 0.61
C VAL A 79 11.16 6.21 0.59
N SER A 80 11.49 7.13 1.50
CA SER A 80 10.88 8.47 1.59
C SER A 80 11.95 9.55 1.71
N THR A 81 11.61 10.79 1.39
CA THR A 81 12.56 11.90 1.54
C THR A 81 12.70 12.32 3.01
N ALA A 82 13.74 13.09 3.33
CA ALA A 82 13.87 13.72 4.64
C ALA A 82 12.62 14.59 4.96
N PRO A 83 12.21 14.75 6.24
CA PRO A 83 12.97 14.47 7.47
C PRO A 83 12.72 13.10 8.13
N CYS A 84 11.77 12.33 7.65
CA CYS A 84 11.24 11.11 8.29
C CYS A 84 11.73 9.82 7.62
N GLY A 85 12.53 9.93 6.56
CA GLY A 85 13.28 8.81 5.98
C GLY A 85 14.59 9.28 5.38
N THR A 86 15.55 8.36 5.30
CA THR A 86 16.70 8.50 4.41
C THR A 86 16.29 7.89 3.08
N ASN A 87 16.42 8.59 1.94
CA ASN A 87 16.12 8.02 0.61
C ASN A 87 16.97 6.76 0.38
N ALA A 88 16.42 5.62 0.79
CA ALA A 88 17.10 4.35 0.82
C ALA A 88 16.54 3.47 -0.30
N GLY A 89 17.40 2.59 -0.81
CA GLY A 89 17.02 1.62 -1.82
C GLY A 89 16.09 0.55 -1.28
N THR A 90 15.68 -0.34 -2.16
CA THR A 90 14.86 -1.52 -1.82
C THR A 90 15.69 -2.81 -1.79
N SER A 91 16.99 -2.75 -2.08
CA SER A 91 17.87 -3.92 -2.09
C SER A 91 19.32 -3.55 -1.82
N GLY A 92 20.10 -4.54 -1.37
CA GLY A 92 21.52 -4.42 -1.09
C GLY A 92 21.84 -3.61 0.17
N ALA A 93 23.07 -3.12 0.27
CA ALA A 93 23.57 -2.42 1.46
C ALA A 93 22.85 -1.09 1.75
N ASN A 94 22.27 -0.47 0.71
CA ASN A 94 21.52 0.78 0.82
C ASN A 94 20.02 0.55 1.02
N ALA A 95 19.58 -0.69 1.24
CA ALA A 95 18.18 -1.00 1.47
C ALA A 95 17.67 -0.34 2.76
N TYR A 96 16.42 0.13 2.77
CA TYR A 96 15.85 0.80 3.95
C TYR A 96 15.75 -0.10 5.21
N ILE A 97 15.91 -1.40 5.02
CA ILE A 97 16.24 -2.39 6.07
C ILE A 97 17.50 -3.12 5.59
N ALA A 98 18.66 -2.66 6.03
CA ALA A 98 19.95 -3.19 5.58
C ALA A 98 20.12 -4.66 6.02
N GLY A 99 20.60 -5.52 5.11
CA GLY A 99 20.84 -6.94 5.41
C GLY A 99 19.61 -7.86 5.32
N LEU A 100 18.40 -7.32 5.15
CA LEU A 100 17.21 -8.13 4.92
C LEU A 100 17.16 -8.73 3.50
N THR A 101 17.74 -8.02 2.54
CA THR A 101 17.83 -8.45 1.13
C THR A 101 19.24 -8.88 0.76
N PRO A 102 19.41 -9.81 -0.21
CA PRO A 102 18.36 -10.61 -0.85
C PRO A 102 17.99 -11.88 -0.05
N THR A 103 18.65 -12.13 1.07
CA THR A 103 18.63 -13.44 1.77
C THR A 103 17.27 -13.79 2.37
N TYR A 104 16.63 -12.85 3.08
CA TYR A 104 15.38 -13.09 3.81
C TYR A 104 14.16 -12.58 3.05
N ILE A 105 14.36 -11.61 2.15
CA ILE A 105 13.38 -11.14 1.18
C ILE A 105 14.12 -10.69 -0.09
N SER A 106 13.57 -10.97 -1.28
CA SER A 106 14.25 -10.69 -2.55
C SER A 106 14.40 -9.20 -2.83
N VAL A 107 13.38 -8.42 -2.47
CA VAL A 107 13.34 -6.96 -2.61
C VAL A 107 12.40 -6.39 -1.54
N LEU A 108 12.78 -5.29 -0.92
CA LEU A 108 11.89 -4.60 0.00
C LEU A 108 10.74 -3.93 -0.77
N PRO A 109 9.50 -4.02 -0.27
CA PRO A 109 8.34 -3.44 -0.92
C PRO A 109 8.40 -1.90 -0.90
N VAL A 110 7.67 -1.29 -1.84
CA VAL A 110 7.46 0.16 -1.90
C VAL A 110 5.96 0.41 -1.80
N ASP A 111 5.57 1.46 -1.08
CA ASP A 111 4.16 1.79 -0.91
C ASP A 111 3.48 2.04 -2.27
N PRO A 112 2.31 1.43 -2.52
CA PRO A 112 1.64 1.53 -3.81
C PRO A 112 1.08 2.92 -4.14
N ALA A 113 0.99 3.86 -3.18
CA ALA A 113 0.56 5.24 -3.42
C ALA A 113 1.70 6.20 -3.80
N ALA A 114 2.89 5.66 -4.13
CA ALA A 114 4.15 6.38 -4.29
C ALA A 114 4.61 7.07 -2.99
N PRO A 115 5.89 6.95 -2.63
CA PRO A 115 6.35 7.56 -1.40
C PRO A 115 6.36 9.09 -1.50
N GLY A 116 5.72 9.74 -0.54
CA GLY A 116 5.78 11.19 -0.36
C GLY A 116 6.94 11.59 0.55
N SER A 117 6.98 12.87 0.97
CA SER A 117 8.05 13.34 1.86
C SER A 117 8.09 12.62 3.20
N CYS A 118 6.99 12.00 3.65
CA CYS A 118 6.93 11.06 4.77
C CYS A 118 5.98 9.89 4.58
N ASN A 119 5.31 9.81 3.45
CA ASN A 119 4.24 8.84 3.27
C ASN A 119 4.83 7.53 2.74
N GLY A 120 4.41 6.40 3.31
CA GLY A 120 4.83 5.08 2.86
C GLY A 120 5.44 4.24 3.98
N TYR A 121 6.41 3.40 3.63
CA TYR A 121 7.00 2.46 4.57
C TYR A 121 8.18 3.05 5.32
N LEU A 122 8.10 2.99 6.65
CA LEU A 122 9.17 3.41 7.55
C LEU A 122 9.55 2.26 8.48
N TYR A 123 10.84 2.16 8.80
CA TYR A 123 11.42 1.14 9.65
C TYR A 123 12.31 1.79 10.71
N ASN A 124 12.18 1.35 11.95
CA ASN A 124 13.06 1.72 13.04
C ASN A 124 13.39 0.49 13.90
N SER A 125 14.62 0.41 14.40
CA SER A 125 15.08 -0.67 15.26
C SER A 125 16.31 -0.27 16.08
N ASP A 126 16.34 -0.75 17.33
CA ASP A 126 17.50 -0.67 18.23
C ASP A 126 18.31 -1.99 18.25
N GLY A 127 17.98 -2.95 17.37
CA GLY A 127 18.57 -4.28 17.30
C GLY A 127 17.93 -5.31 18.23
N THR A 128 17.17 -4.89 19.23
CA THR A 128 16.39 -5.78 20.11
C THR A 128 14.91 -5.75 19.75
N ASN A 129 14.40 -4.56 19.43
CA ASN A 129 13.05 -4.32 19.01
C ASN A 129 13.01 -3.62 17.65
N TYR A 130 11.90 -3.78 16.94
CA TYR A 130 11.63 -3.04 15.70
C TYR A 130 10.21 -2.49 15.69
N LYS A 131 10.03 -1.40 14.93
CA LYS A 131 8.74 -0.91 14.46
C LYS A 131 8.82 -0.71 12.95
N PHE A 132 7.86 -1.28 12.23
CA PHE A 132 7.65 -0.99 10.81
C PHE A 132 6.28 -0.37 10.64
N LEU A 133 6.22 0.74 9.92
CA LEU A 133 5.05 1.58 9.75
C LEU A 133 4.61 1.62 8.29
N VAL A 134 3.30 1.65 8.12
CA VAL A 134 2.66 2.28 6.96
C VAL A 134 2.26 3.68 7.40
N HIS A 135 3.08 4.66 7.09
CA HIS A 135 2.97 6.03 7.59
C HIS A 135 2.16 6.89 6.61
N ALA A 136 1.03 7.43 7.04
CA ALA A 136 0.21 8.40 6.31
C ALA A 136 -0.15 8.01 4.86
N SER A 137 -0.15 6.72 4.52
CA SER A 137 -0.42 6.22 3.17
C SER A 137 -1.59 5.24 3.06
N ALA A 138 -2.05 4.67 4.19
CA ALA A 138 -3.21 3.77 4.19
C ALA A 138 -4.52 4.53 3.92
N GLU A 139 -5.47 3.89 3.24
CA GLU A 139 -6.78 4.48 2.96
C GLU A 139 -7.85 4.10 3.99
N SER A 140 -7.54 3.18 4.90
CA SER A 140 -8.40 2.77 6.02
C SER A 140 -7.57 2.58 7.29
N TYR A 141 -8.16 2.77 8.47
CA TYR A 141 -7.45 2.65 9.74
C TYR A 141 -8.18 1.71 10.71
N PRO A 142 -7.49 0.68 11.24
CA PRO A 142 -8.06 -0.24 12.21
C PRO A 142 -8.38 0.45 13.53
N SER A 143 -9.37 -0.07 14.26
CA SER A 143 -9.60 0.29 15.66
C SER A 143 -8.69 -0.50 16.61
N ALA A 144 -8.61 -0.07 17.87
CA ALA A 144 -7.85 -0.77 18.89
C ALA A 144 -8.23 -2.26 18.96
N GLY A 145 -7.22 -3.12 19.02
CA GLY A 145 -7.37 -4.59 19.07
C GLY A 145 -7.48 -5.28 17.71
N GLN A 146 -7.55 -4.53 16.60
CA GLN A 146 -7.46 -5.11 15.25
C GLN A 146 -6.00 -5.24 14.79
N PRO A 147 -5.70 -6.15 13.84
CA PRO A 147 -4.36 -6.27 13.26
C PRO A 147 -3.85 -4.95 12.71
N PHE A 148 -2.56 -4.71 12.89
CA PHE A 148 -1.83 -3.53 12.42
C PHE A 148 -2.20 -2.19 13.05
N TYR A 149 -3.02 -2.18 14.11
CA TYR A 149 -3.32 -0.98 14.89
C TYR A 149 -2.05 -0.40 15.53
N ASP A 150 -1.80 0.90 15.35
CA ASP A 150 -0.75 1.67 16.04
C ASP A 150 -1.36 2.53 17.17
N PRO A 151 -1.08 2.25 18.46
CA PRO A 151 -1.61 3.04 19.56
C PRO A 151 -1.06 4.47 19.59
N VAL A 152 0.11 4.72 19.00
CA VAL A 152 0.72 6.05 18.92
C VAL A 152 0.07 6.90 17.82
N ARG A 153 -0.42 6.24 16.76
CA ARG A 153 -0.89 6.89 15.51
C ARG A 153 -2.20 6.28 15.01
N PRO A 154 -3.26 6.24 15.83
CA PRO A 154 -4.44 5.42 15.57
C PRO A 154 -5.22 5.82 14.32
N THR A 155 -5.08 7.07 13.86
CA THR A 155 -5.88 7.62 12.76
C THR A 155 -5.12 7.75 11.44
N TRP A 156 -3.82 7.45 11.41
CA TRP A 156 -2.99 7.82 10.27
C TRP A 156 -1.77 6.91 10.03
N ALA A 157 -1.57 5.86 10.83
CA ALA A 157 -0.58 4.82 10.50
C ALA A 157 -1.06 3.42 10.82
N TRP A 158 -0.47 2.43 10.14
CA TRP A 158 -0.47 1.04 10.57
C TRP A 158 0.91 0.66 11.06
N MET A 159 0.99 -0.34 11.95
CA MET A 159 2.27 -0.85 12.43
C MET A 159 2.36 -2.37 12.50
N ILE A 160 3.58 -2.87 12.40
CA ILE A 160 4.01 -4.12 13.02
C ILE A 160 5.20 -3.80 13.93
N CYS A 161 5.36 -4.55 15.01
CA CYS A 161 6.43 -4.37 15.98
C CYS A 161 6.74 -5.70 16.68
N SER A 162 7.93 -5.80 17.25
CA SER A 162 8.39 -6.96 18.03
C SER A 162 7.91 -6.97 19.48
N GLY A 163 7.67 -5.79 20.08
CA GLY A 163 7.35 -5.65 21.50
C GLY A 163 7.56 -4.23 22.01
N GLU A 164 7.46 -4.03 23.33
CA GLU A 164 7.78 -2.74 23.96
C GLU A 164 9.31 -2.53 24.03
N PRO A 165 9.80 -1.29 23.83
CA PRO A 165 9.06 -0.04 23.72
C PRO A 165 8.57 0.29 22.29
N ALA A 166 8.91 -0.52 21.29
CA ALA A 166 8.65 -0.22 19.89
C ALA A 166 7.15 -0.13 19.55
N CYS A 167 6.31 -1.00 20.14
CA CYS A 167 4.87 -0.96 19.90
C CYS A 167 4.22 0.31 20.48
N GLY A 168 4.53 0.68 21.72
CA GLY A 168 3.82 1.72 22.46
C GLY A 168 4.42 3.12 22.42
N SER A 169 5.69 3.30 22.04
CA SER A 169 6.37 4.59 22.21
C SER A 169 7.10 5.13 20.99
N TRP A 170 7.44 4.27 20.01
CA TRP A 170 8.17 4.69 18.82
C TRP A 170 7.27 5.25 17.73
#